data_AF-A0A7V3BV28-F1
#
_entry.id   AF-A0A7V3BV28-F1
#
_cell.length_a   1.000
_cell.length_b   1.000
_cell.length_c   1.000
_cell.angle_alpha   90.00
_cell.angle_beta   90.00
_cell.angle_gamma   90.00
#
_symmetry.space_group_name_H-M   'P 1'
#
loop_
_entity.id
_entity.type
_entity.pdbx_description
1 polymer ?
#
loop_
_entity_poly.entity_id
_entity_poly.type
_entity_poly.pdbx_seq_one_letter_code
_entity_poly.pdbx_strand_id
1 'polypeptide(L)' 'MLPLSGASAKSVGGCPESTSDKWQPVTVESLGISPEVAVGIPSLDGNGDGYTCIKPLPGHPAGPDTIIFRDNTV' A
#
# COMPACT_ATOMS: atom_id res chain seq x y z
N MET A 1 -11.26 7.63 34.29
CA MET A 1 -11.04 6.34 33.60
C MET A 1 -11.10 6.65 32.11
N LEU A 2 -9.96 6.73 31.43
CA LEU A 2 -9.89 6.91 29.97
C LEU A 2 -9.71 5.51 29.37
N PRO A 3 -10.60 5.02 28.49
CA PRO A 3 -10.27 3.86 27.70
C PRO A 3 -9.18 4.30 26.70
N LEU A 4 -7.98 3.73 26.84
CA LEU A 4 -7.07 3.63 25.71
C LEU A 4 -7.83 2.82 24.66
N SER A 5 -8.33 3.50 23.62
CA SER A 5 -8.74 2.83 22.39
C SER A 5 -7.58 1.95 21.96
N GLY A 6 -7.73 0.65 22.16
CA GLY A 6 -6.94 -0.35 21.47
C GLY A 6 -7.30 -0.27 20.00
N ALA A 7 -6.77 0.74 19.31
CA ALA A 7 -6.46 0.58 17.91
C ALA A 7 -5.51 -0.62 17.87
N SER A 8 -6.07 -1.78 17.53
CA SER A 8 -5.28 -2.89 17.05
C SER A 8 -4.63 -2.37 15.78
N ALA A 9 -3.49 -1.68 15.95
CA ALA A 9 -2.52 -1.50 14.90
C ALA A 9 -1.98 -2.89 14.63
N LYS A 10 -2.78 -3.70 13.93
CA LYS A 10 -2.24 -4.76 13.09
C LYS A 10 -1.19 -4.02 12.28
N SER A 11 0.08 -4.39 12.49
CA SER A 11 1.20 -3.82 11.77
C SER A 11 0.77 -3.74 10.31
N VAL A 12 0.80 -2.54 9.73
CA VAL A 12 1.00 -2.39 8.28
C VAL A 12 2.10 -3.42 7.98
N GLY A 13 1.75 -4.52 7.33
CA GLY A 13 2.66 -5.61 6.99
C GLY A 13 3.64 -5.03 6.00
N GLY A 14 4.69 -4.42 6.55
CA GLY A 14 5.45 -3.37 5.88
C GLY A 14 5.90 -3.80 4.51
N CYS A 15 5.89 -2.90 3.53
CA CYS A 15 6.15 -3.26 2.15
C CYS A 15 7.39 -4.13 1.98
N PRO A 16 7.35 -5.15 1.10
CA PRO A 16 8.42 -6.13 0.99
C PRO A 16 9.77 -5.44 0.75
N GLU A 17 10.75 -5.75 1.59
CA GLU A 17 12.13 -5.28 1.42
C GLU A 17 12.76 -5.97 0.21
N SER A 18 12.55 -5.42 -0.98
CA SER A 18 13.26 -5.89 -2.17
C SER A 18 14.60 -5.15 -2.28
N THR A 19 15.69 -5.92 -2.33
CA THR A 19 17.09 -5.51 -2.21
C THR A 19 17.64 -4.59 -3.30
N SER A 20 16.82 -4.15 -4.27
CA SER A 20 17.30 -3.31 -5.38
C SER A 20 16.35 -2.19 -5.83
N ASP A 21 15.07 -2.25 -5.48
CA ASP A 21 14.12 -1.17 -5.72
C ASP A 21 13.10 -1.17 -4.58
N LYS A 22 13.14 -0.12 -3.75
CA LYS A 22 12.39 -0.10 -2.50
C LYS A 22 10.91 0.05 -2.83
N TRP A 23 10.12 -0.94 -2.45
CA TRP A 23 8.67 -0.78 -2.35
C TRP A 23 8.38 0.35 -1.37
N GLN A 24 7.51 1.27 -1.76
CA GLN A 24 7.17 2.45 -0.98
C GLN A 24 5.76 2.28 -0.41
N PRO A 25 5.58 2.35 0.92
CA PRO A 25 4.25 2.41 1.51
C PRO A 25 3.65 3.78 1.21
N VAL A 26 2.44 3.79 0.66
CA VAL A 26 1.67 5.01 0.36
C VAL A 26 0.21 4.77 0.71
N THR A 27 -0.55 5.85 0.90
CA THR A 27 -2.02 5.74 1.00
C THR A 27 -2.64 5.66 -0.39
N VAL A 28 -3.71 4.89 -0.52
CA VAL A 28 -4.48 4.82 -1.78
C VAL A 28 -5.04 6.20 -2.18
N GLU A 29 -5.38 7.04 -1.19
CA GLU A 29 -5.79 8.43 -1.41
C GLU A 29 -4.71 9.29 -2.07
N SER A 30 -3.43 9.08 -1.71
CA SER A 30 -2.31 9.82 -2.33
C SER A 30 -2.13 9.47 -3.81
N LEU A 31 -2.69 8.33 -4.24
CA LEU A 31 -2.72 7.88 -5.63
C LEU A 31 -3.99 8.33 -6.36
N GLY A 32 -4.87 9.08 -5.70
CA GLY A 32 -6.16 9.51 -6.22
C GLY A 32 -7.23 8.42 -6.20
N ILE A 33 -7.04 7.35 -5.41
CA ILE A 33 -7.98 6.24 -5.27
C ILE A 33 -8.72 6.40 -3.94
N SER A 34 -10.06 6.43 -3.98
CA SER A 34 -10.85 6.47 -2.75
C SER A 34 -10.69 5.16 -1.96
N PRO A 35 -10.45 5.20 -0.63
CA PRO A 35 -10.31 4.00 0.20
C PRO A 35 -11.50 3.06 0.12
N GLU A 36 -12.71 3.62 0.02
CA GLU A 36 -13.97 2.86 -0.14
C GLU A 36 -14.02 2.00 -1.42
N VAL A 37 -13.23 2.35 -2.44
CA VAL A 37 -13.12 1.61 -3.70
C VAL A 37 -11.94 0.65 -3.66
N ALA A 38 -10.88 1.01 -2.94
CA ALA A 38 -9.68 0.19 -2.80
C ALA A 38 -9.87 -0.99 -1.83
N VAL A 39 -10.71 -0.81 -0.80
CA VAL A 39 -10.89 -1.78 0.28
C VAL A 39 -11.28 -3.16 -0.24
N GLY A 40 -10.57 -4.19 0.20
CA GLY A 40 -10.76 -5.57 -0.22
C GLY A 40 -10.15 -5.91 -1.57
N ILE A 41 -9.56 -4.94 -2.30
CA ILE A 41 -8.74 -5.23 -3.48
C ILE A 41 -7.36 -5.67 -3.00
N PRO A 42 -6.97 -6.94 -3.20
CA PRO A 42 -5.76 -7.49 -2.59
C PRO A 42 -4.49 -6.71 -2.93
N SER A 43 -4.39 -6.09 -4.10
CA SER A 43 -3.18 -5.35 -4.49
C SER A 43 -3.17 -3.88 -4.06
N LEU A 44 -4.31 -3.34 -3.62
CA LEU A 44 -4.45 -1.93 -3.24
C LEU A 44 -4.67 -1.78 -1.75
N ASP A 45 -5.76 -2.31 -1.21
CA ASP A 45 -6.08 -2.20 0.21
C ASP A 45 -6.78 -3.50 0.65
N GLY A 46 -6.05 -4.62 0.53
CA GLY A 46 -6.59 -5.96 0.74
C GLY A 46 -7.10 -6.19 2.16
N ASN A 47 -6.58 -5.43 3.12
CA ASN A 47 -6.90 -5.51 4.54
C ASN A 47 -7.76 -4.35 5.07
N GLY A 48 -8.02 -3.32 4.26
CA GLY A 48 -8.89 -2.21 4.62
C GLY A 48 -8.27 -1.20 5.56
N ASP A 49 -6.94 -1.04 5.54
CA ASP A 49 -6.23 -0.03 6.32
C ASP A 49 -5.96 1.27 5.53
N GLY A 50 -6.22 1.27 4.22
CA GLY A 50 -6.05 2.40 3.33
C GLY A 50 -4.63 2.60 2.78
N TYR A 51 -3.72 1.66 3.05
CA TYR A 51 -2.34 1.70 2.57
C TYR A 51 -2.07 0.61 1.54
N THR A 52 -1.20 0.94 0.59
CA THR A 52 -0.70 0.02 -0.43
C THR A 52 0.82 0.15 -0.54
N CYS A 53 1.45 -0.83 -1.17
CA CYS A 53 2.85 -0.79 -1.54
C CYS A 53 2.97 -0.51 -3.04
N ILE A 54 3.69 0.54 -3.40
CA ILE A 54 4.00 0.84 -4.80
C ILE A 54 5.47 0.57 -5.11
N LYS A 55 5.75 0.14 -6.34
CA LYS A 55 7.09 0.12 -6.90
C LYS A 55 7.08 0.85 -8.25
N PRO A 56 7.65 2.07 -8.32
CA PRO A 56 7.84 2.74 -9.60
C PRO A 56 8.88 1.97 -10.44
N LEU A 57 8.60 1.79 -11.72
CA LEU A 57 9.46 1.12 -12.70
C LEU A 57 9.86 2.10 -13.81
N PRO A 58 10.85 2.98 -13.57
CA PRO A 58 11.31 3.91 -14.59
C PRO A 58 11.90 3.14 -15.78
N GLY A 59 11.48 3.48 -17.00
CA GLY A 59 11.98 2.85 -18.23
C GLY A 59 11.38 1.47 -18.54
N HIS A 60 10.30 1.07 -17.87
CA HIS A 60 9.57 -0.14 -18.23
C HIS A 60 8.97 -0.02 -19.65
N PRO A 61 8.94 -1.11 -20.45
CA PRO A 61 8.41 -1.07 -21.83
C PRO A 61 6.93 -0.67 -21.94
N ALA A 62 6.17 -0.75 -20.83
CA ALA A 62 4.79 -0.28 -20.76
C ALA A 62 4.69 1.26 -20.69
N GLY A 63 5.76 1.96 -20.32
CA GLY A 63 5.82 3.41 -20.24
C GLY A 63 6.75 3.91 -19.12
N PRO A 64 7.20 5.18 -19.21
CA PRO A 64 8.11 5.79 -18.23
C PRO A 64 7.51 5.90 -16.82
N ASP A 65 6.19 5.97 -16.70
CA ASP A 65 5.44 6.13 -15.44
C ASP A 65 4.75 4.83 -14.99
N THR A 66 5.35 3.68 -15.28
CA THR A 66 4.79 2.40 -14.85
C THR A 66 4.96 2.23 -13.33
N ILE A 67 3.87 1.91 -12.64
CA ILE A 67 3.87 1.64 -11.19
C ILE A 67 3.25 0.26 -10.94
N ILE A 68 3.91 -0.57 -10.13
CA ILE A 68 3.35 -1.83 -9.64
C ILE A 68 2.72 -1.61 -8.27
N PHE A 69 1.51 -2.14 -8.08
CA PHE A 69 0.82 -2.16 -6.79
C PHE A 69 0.96 -3.53 -6.14
N ARG A 70 1.08 -3.53 -4.82
CA ARG A 70 1.11 -4.74 -4.01
C ARG A 70 0.47 -4.46 -2.66
N ASP A 71 -0.13 -5.51 -2.13
CA ASP A 71 -0.63 -5.52 -0.77
C ASP A 71 0.44 -5.15 0.26
N ASN A 72 -0.01 -4.55 1.36
CA ASN A 72 0.80 -4.12 2.48
C ASN A 72 0.69 -5.06 3.69
N THR A 73 0.37 -6.34 3.51
CA THR A 73 0.22 -7.31 4.63
C THR A 73 1.23 -8.45 4.66
N VAL A 74 2.44 -8.26 4.12
CA VAL A 74 3.47 -9.32 4.09
C VAL A 74 3.74 -9.97 5.44
#